data_AF-A0A944PLZ2-F1
#
_entry.id   AF-A0A944PLZ2-F1
#
_cell.length_a   1.000
_cell.length_b   1.000
_cell.length_c   1.000
_cell.angle_alpha   90.00
_cell.angle_beta   90.00
_cell.angle_gamma   90.00
#
_symmetry.space_group_name_H-M   'P 1'
#
loop_
_entity.id
_entity.type
_entity.pdbx_description
1 polymer ?
#
loop_
_entity_poly.entity_id
_entity_poly.type
_entity_poly.pdbx_seq_one_letter_code
_entity_poly.pdbx_strand_id
1 'polypeptide(L)'
;MIGPSIRRAAITTAALLSALTLAVTQAEAASIAYHTRTMWLTSHPTESTSTACVDTTIYLAEGNYSWVQTRDGRLGASKTIWLRAGTYGWLDCLWGKDGYYKHWTNLSPQNNDYIATLYSPWVVESDGNYTWGSYLNPDF
;
A
#
# COMPACT_ATOMS: atom_id res chain seq x y z
N MET A 1 77.83 -1.38 45.49
CA MET A 1 77.14 -0.12 45.17
C MET A 1 76.12 -0.42 44.07
N ILE A 2 74.88 0.07 44.27
CA ILE A 2 73.76 0.22 43.31
C ILE A 2 72.84 -1.01 43.15
N GLY A 3 71.60 -0.84 43.63
CA GLY A 3 70.50 -1.81 43.69
C GLY A 3 69.49 -1.73 42.52
N PRO A 4 68.27 -2.29 42.69
CA PRO A 4 67.39 -2.71 41.61
C PRO A 4 66.44 -1.59 41.12
N SER A 5 66.00 -1.67 39.86
CA SER A 5 64.96 -0.78 39.32
C SER A 5 63.75 -1.58 38.82
N ILE A 6 62.77 -1.75 39.70
CA ILE A 6 61.43 -2.24 39.37
C ILE A 6 60.66 -1.08 38.72
N ARG A 7 60.24 -1.23 37.46
CA ARG A 7 59.34 -0.27 36.81
C ARG A 7 57.89 -0.73 37.01
N ARG A 8 57.11 0.04 37.78
CA ARG A 8 55.66 -0.12 37.90
C ARG A 8 54.98 0.65 36.78
N ALA A 9 54.24 -0.04 35.91
CA ALA A 9 53.35 0.58 34.94
C ALA A 9 51.98 0.83 35.62
N ALA A 10 51.53 2.07 35.64
CA ALA A 10 50.21 2.46 36.12
C ALA A 10 49.18 2.22 35.00
N ILE A 11 48.10 1.51 35.32
CA ILE A 11 46.97 1.28 34.41
C ILE A 11 45.89 2.30 34.79
N THR A 12 45.61 3.24 33.89
CA THR A 12 44.52 4.21 34.01
C THR A 12 43.26 3.61 33.40
N THR A 13 42.32 3.17 34.22
CA THR A 13 40.98 2.73 33.80
C THR A 13 40.10 3.93 33.49
N ALA A 14 39.77 4.14 32.21
CA ALA A 14 38.77 5.11 31.78
C ALA A 14 37.35 4.52 31.97
N ALA A 15 36.49 5.25 32.68
CA ALA A 15 35.09 4.88 32.89
C ALA A 15 34.25 5.23 31.64
N LEU A 16 33.57 4.24 31.06
CA LEU A 16 32.64 4.42 29.94
C LEU A 16 31.25 4.82 30.48
N LEU A 17 30.85 6.08 30.24
CA LEU A 17 29.48 6.55 30.44
C LEU A 17 28.60 6.02 29.30
N SER A 18 27.67 5.13 29.63
CA SER A 18 26.70 4.59 28.68
C SER A 18 25.51 5.55 28.57
N ALA A 19 25.43 6.32 27.49
CA ALA A 19 24.28 7.15 27.19
C ALA A 19 23.13 6.27 26.68
N LEU A 20 22.04 6.16 27.45
CA LEU A 20 20.79 5.59 26.97
C LEU A 20 20.16 6.57 25.96
N THR A 21 20.26 6.27 24.68
CA THR A 21 19.44 6.91 23.65
C THR A 21 18.06 6.29 23.67
N LEU A 22 17.09 6.99 24.25
CA LEU A 22 15.67 6.73 24.01
C LEU A 22 15.39 7.04 22.54
N ALA A 23 15.41 6.01 21.69
CA ALA A 23 14.93 6.12 20.33
C ALA A 23 13.42 6.39 20.40
N VAL A 24 13.04 7.65 20.29
CA VAL A 24 11.66 8.02 19.97
C VAL A 24 11.43 7.54 18.55
N THR A 25 10.77 6.40 18.38
CA THR A 25 10.28 5.98 17.07
C THR A 25 9.17 6.95 16.69
N GLN A 26 9.50 7.90 15.82
CA GLN A 26 8.49 8.70 15.13
C GLN A 26 7.56 7.72 14.42
N ALA A 27 6.25 7.78 14.68
CA ALA A 27 5.28 6.99 13.94
C ALA A 27 5.38 7.41 12.47
N GLU A 28 5.99 6.57 11.64
CA GLU A 28 5.98 6.76 10.20
C GLU A 28 4.54 6.53 9.76
N ALA A 29 3.84 7.62 9.41
CA ALA A 29 2.53 7.52 8.79
C ALA A 29 2.66 6.56 7.61
N ALA A 30 1.97 5.42 7.68
CA ALA A 30 2.12 4.41 6.66
C ALA A 30 1.67 4.98 5.31
N SER A 31 2.50 4.81 4.28
CA SER A 31 2.30 5.45 2.98
C SER A 31 1.06 4.92 2.26
N ILE A 32 0.34 5.80 1.56
CA ILE A 32 -0.74 5.41 0.64
C ILE A 32 -0.17 4.49 -0.44
N ALA A 33 -0.75 3.30 -0.57
CA ALA A 33 -0.41 2.37 -1.65
C ALA A 33 -1.40 2.56 -2.81
N TYR A 34 -0.89 2.75 -4.04
CA TYR A 34 -1.71 2.86 -5.25
C TYR A 34 -1.53 1.60 -6.11
N HIS A 35 -2.64 1.10 -6.64
CA HIS A 35 -2.66 0.04 -7.63
C HIS A 35 -3.47 0.51 -8.83
N THR A 36 -2.77 1.07 -9.81
CA THR A 36 -3.39 1.74 -10.95
C THR A 36 -2.76 1.31 -12.26
N ARG A 37 -3.51 1.50 -13.34
CA ARG A 37 -3.10 1.26 -14.72
C ARG A 37 -3.61 2.39 -15.61
N THR A 38 -2.82 2.78 -16.60
CA THR A 38 -3.24 3.68 -17.67
C THR A 38 -3.57 2.88 -18.93
N MET A 39 -4.72 3.15 -19.55
CA MET A 39 -5.06 2.57 -20.86
C MET A 39 -6.05 3.45 -21.63
N TRP A 40 -6.16 3.19 -22.93
CA TRP A 40 -7.19 3.80 -23.77
C TRP A 40 -8.57 3.21 -23.44
N LEU A 41 -9.54 4.07 -23.15
CA LEU A 41 -10.96 3.73 -22.97
C LEU A 41 -11.80 4.51 -23.99
N THR A 42 -12.93 3.93 -24.40
CA THR A 42 -13.92 4.63 -25.22
C THR A 42 -15.05 5.17 -24.34
N SER A 43 -15.65 6.31 -24.70
CA SER A 43 -16.86 6.84 -24.06
C SER A 43 -18.12 6.04 -24.37
N HIS A 44 -18.07 5.09 -25.31
CA HIS A 44 -19.19 4.25 -25.69
C HIS A 44 -18.83 2.76 -25.56
N PRO A 45 -18.50 2.27 -24.35
CA PRO A 45 -18.28 0.85 -24.16
C PRO A 45 -19.57 0.07 -24.43
N THR A 46 -19.41 -1.20 -24.79
CA THR A 46 -20.51 -2.16 -24.94
C THR A 46 -20.20 -3.40 -24.11
N GLU A 47 -21.14 -4.33 -24.02
CA GLU A 47 -20.86 -5.62 -23.35
C GLU A 47 -19.76 -6.45 -24.03
N SER A 48 -19.43 -6.15 -25.29
CA SER A 48 -18.33 -6.81 -26.03
C SER A 48 -16.95 -6.20 -25.77
N THR A 49 -16.89 -5.04 -25.10
CA THR A 49 -15.63 -4.41 -24.72
C THR A 49 -14.88 -5.32 -23.76
N SER A 50 -13.67 -5.73 -24.13
CA SER A 50 -12.87 -6.67 -23.36
C SER A 50 -12.63 -6.18 -21.92
N THR A 51 -12.78 -7.09 -20.96
CA THR A 51 -12.39 -6.85 -19.57
C THR A 51 -10.89 -6.59 -19.49
N ALA A 52 -10.51 -5.50 -18.85
CA ALA A 52 -9.12 -5.18 -18.53
C ALA A 52 -8.91 -5.33 -17.02
N CYS A 53 -7.86 -6.04 -16.62
CA CYS A 53 -7.50 -6.23 -15.22
C CYS A 53 -6.05 -5.80 -14.97
N VAL A 54 -5.76 -5.50 -13.71
CA VAL A 54 -4.42 -5.29 -13.16
C VAL A 54 -4.39 -5.93 -11.76
N ASP A 55 -3.39 -6.76 -11.50
CA ASP A 55 -3.24 -7.48 -10.24
C ASP A 55 -1.83 -7.30 -9.67
N THR A 56 -1.75 -7.40 -8.34
CA THR A 56 -0.50 -7.41 -7.60
C THR A 56 -0.67 -8.14 -6.27
N THR A 57 0.43 -8.34 -5.57
CA THR A 57 0.44 -8.78 -4.18
C THR A 57 1.02 -7.68 -3.30
N ILE A 58 0.40 -7.43 -2.15
CA ILE A 58 0.84 -6.40 -1.21
C ILE A 58 0.88 -6.97 0.21
N TYR A 59 1.95 -6.66 0.95
CA TYR A 59 1.99 -6.89 2.39
C TYR A 59 1.38 -5.69 3.11
N LEU A 60 0.41 -5.95 3.97
CA LEU A 60 -0.28 -4.93 4.75
C LEU A 60 -0.04 -5.17 6.23
N ALA A 61 0.08 -4.07 6.99
CA ALA A 61 0.08 -4.13 8.44
C ALA A 61 -1.36 -4.36 8.96
N GLU A 62 -1.47 -4.72 10.24
CA GLU A 62 -2.79 -4.79 10.87
C GLU A 62 -3.32 -3.37 11.12
N GLY A 63 -4.58 -3.11 10.76
CA GLY A 63 -5.18 -1.80 10.99
C GLY A 63 -6.41 -1.50 10.14
N ASN A 64 -6.91 -0.27 10.29
CA ASN A 64 -7.94 0.26 9.41
C ASN A 64 -7.31 0.90 8.18
N TYR A 65 -7.94 0.66 7.04
CA TYR A 65 -7.56 1.22 5.75
C TYR A 65 -8.78 1.86 5.10
N SER A 66 -8.59 3.09 4.62
CA SER A 66 -9.48 3.71 3.65
C SER A 66 -9.16 3.15 2.26
N TRP A 67 -10.04 2.29 1.76
CA TRP A 67 -9.92 1.67 0.44
C TRP A 67 -10.81 2.39 -0.55
N VAL A 68 -10.23 2.93 -1.62
CA VAL A 68 -10.91 3.86 -2.52
C VAL A 68 -10.57 3.56 -3.97
N GLN A 69 -11.57 3.44 -4.82
CA GLN A 69 -11.41 3.39 -6.26
C GLN A 69 -11.07 4.78 -6.82
N THR A 70 -10.25 4.87 -7.85
CA THR A 70 -9.80 6.16 -8.42
C THR A 70 -9.74 6.13 -9.95
N ARG A 71 -9.99 7.28 -10.57
CA ARG A 71 -9.84 7.53 -12.00
C ARG A 71 -9.33 8.94 -12.25
N ASP A 72 -8.13 9.08 -12.78
CA ASP A 72 -7.44 10.37 -13.02
C ASP A 72 -7.50 11.31 -11.80
N GLY A 73 -7.32 10.74 -10.62
CA GLY A 73 -7.40 11.45 -9.34
C GLY A 73 -8.82 11.73 -8.83
N ARG A 74 -9.87 11.46 -9.63
CA ARG A 74 -11.27 11.51 -9.15
C ARG A 74 -11.57 10.26 -8.32
N LEU A 75 -12.23 10.45 -7.19
CA LEU A 75 -12.58 9.38 -6.26
C LEU A 75 -13.88 8.68 -6.71
N GLY A 76 -13.88 7.36 -6.65
CA GLY A 76 -15.03 6.49 -6.90
C GLY A 76 -15.61 5.92 -5.61
N ALA A 77 -16.10 4.68 -5.65
CA ALA A 77 -16.56 4.01 -4.43
C ALA A 77 -15.42 3.83 -3.43
N SER A 78 -15.77 3.96 -2.16
CA SER A 78 -14.86 3.83 -1.05
C SER A 78 -15.51 3.09 0.12
N LYS A 79 -14.67 2.47 0.95
CA LYS A 79 -15.07 1.99 2.27
C LYS A 79 -13.84 1.91 3.18
N THR A 80 -14.07 2.02 4.48
CA THR A 80 -13.07 1.67 5.47
C THR A 80 -13.15 0.17 5.75
N ILE A 81 -11.98 -0.49 5.80
CA ILE A 81 -11.86 -1.91 6.14
C ILE A 81 -10.82 -2.09 7.24
N TRP A 82 -11.10 -3.01 8.16
CA TRP A 82 -10.07 -3.52 9.06
C TRP A 82 -9.41 -4.75 8.45
N LEU A 83 -8.08 -4.77 8.42
CA LEU A 83 -7.28 -5.85 7.86
C LEU A 83 -6.30 -6.37 8.91
N ARG A 84 -6.09 -7.70 8.91
CA ARG A 84 -4.99 -8.31 9.65
C ARG A 84 -3.68 -8.10 8.91
N ALA A 85 -2.57 -8.09 9.65
CA ALA A 85 -1.26 -8.11 9.03
C ALA A 85 -1.08 -9.35 8.13
N GLY A 86 -0.56 -9.18 6.92
CA GLY A 86 -0.33 -10.28 5.99
C GLY A 86 -0.24 -9.87 4.53
N THR A 87 -0.04 -10.88 3.66
CA THR A 87 0.01 -10.70 2.21
C THR A 87 -1.36 -10.86 1.59
N TYR A 88 -1.77 -9.88 0.80
CA TYR A 88 -3.04 -9.85 0.07
C TYR A 88 -2.78 -9.84 -1.42
N GLY A 89 -3.56 -10.64 -2.17
CA GLY A 89 -3.79 -10.41 -3.58
C GLY A 89 -4.71 -9.20 -3.74
N TRP A 90 -4.32 -8.28 -4.61
CA TRP A 90 -5.05 -7.06 -4.91
C TRP A 90 -5.33 -7.01 -6.41
N LEU A 91 -6.60 -7.07 -6.77
CA LEU A 91 -7.06 -7.14 -8.15
C LEU A 91 -8.00 -5.98 -8.44
N ASP A 92 -7.72 -5.22 -9.49
CA ASP A 92 -8.58 -4.18 -10.04
C ASP A 92 -8.95 -4.54 -11.47
N CYS A 93 -10.22 -4.44 -11.82
CA CYS A 93 -10.70 -4.85 -13.12
C CYS A 93 -11.84 -3.94 -13.60
N LEU A 94 -11.84 -3.69 -14.90
CA LEU A 94 -12.76 -2.79 -15.58
C LEU A 94 -13.35 -3.52 -16.79
N TRP A 95 -14.67 -3.47 -16.96
CA TRP A 95 -15.31 -4.05 -18.13
C TRP A 95 -16.45 -3.19 -18.64
N GLY A 96 -16.67 -3.24 -19.95
CA GLY A 96 -17.69 -2.43 -20.61
C GLY A 96 -19.10 -2.97 -20.37
N LYS A 97 -20.03 -2.03 -20.32
CA LYS A 97 -21.47 -2.18 -20.41
C LYS A 97 -22.00 -1.05 -21.28
N ASP A 98 -23.26 -1.17 -21.72
CA ASP A 98 -23.84 -0.24 -22.69
C ASP A 98 -23.80 1.22 -22.21
N GLY A 99 -22.76 1.96 -22.64
CA GLY A 99 -22.51 3.36 -22.29
C GLY A 99 -21.76 3.63 -20.97
N TYR A 100 -21.34 2.61 -20.22
CA TYR A 100 -20.54 2.80 -19.00
C TYR A 100 -19.62 1.61 -18.71
N TYR A 101 -18.60 1.82 -17.89
CA TYR A 101 -17.76 0.75 -17.37
C TYR A 101 -18.21 0.33 -15.98
N LYS A 102 -18.04 -0.95 -15.65
CA LYS A 102 -18.10 -1.45 -14.27
C LYS A 102 -16.69 -1.64 -13.77
N HIS A 103 -16.37 -1.06 -12.61
CA HIS A 103 -15.09 -1.22 -11.93
C HIS A 103 -15.30 -2.03 -10.66
N TRP A 104 -14.61 -3.17 -10.57
CA TRP A 104 -14.55 -3.96 -9.34
C TRP A 104 -13.10 -4.09 -8.89
N THR A 105 -12.92 -4.06 -7.58
CA THR A 105 -11.63 -4.29 -6.94
C THR A 105 -11.79 -5.26 -5.77
N ASN A 106 -10.82 -6.15 -5.62
CA ASN A 106 -10.79 -7.19 -4.60
C ASN A 106 -9.49 -7.14 -3.81
N LEU A 107 -9.62 -7.41 -2.51
CA LEU A 107 -8.51 -7.74 -1.62
C LEU A 107 -8.77 -9.12 -1.03
N SER A 108 -7.86 -10.05 -1.33
CA SER A 108 -7.94 -11.44 -0.89
C SER A 108 -6.66 -11.81 -0.10
N PRO A 109 -6.75 -12.16 1.18
CA PRO A 109 -5.61 -12.65 1.94
C PRO A 109 -5.14 -14.01 1.37
N GLN A 110 -3.84 -14.22 1.22
CA GLN A 110 -3.32 -15.48 0.66
C GLN A 110 -3.69 -16.74 1.46
N ASN A 111 -3.97 -16.59 2.76
CA ASN A 111 -4.20 -17.70 3.68
C ASN A 111 -5.67 -17.83 4.13
N ASN A 112 -6.62 -17.17 3.46
CA ASN A 112 -8.04 -17.20 3.83
C ASN A 112 -8.94 -16.93 2.60
N ASP A 113 -10.12 -17.55 2.57
CA ASP A 113 -11.11 -17.42 1.49
C ASP A 113 -11.95 -16.14 1.55
N TYR A 114 -11.81 -15.32 2.60
CA TYR A 114 -12.53 -14.05 2.69
C TYR A 114 -12.00 -13.02 1.69
N ILE A 115 -12.81 -12.69 0.68
CA ILE A 115 -12.50 -11.65 -0.32
C ILE A 115 -13.29 -10.38 0.03
N ALA A 116 -12.58 -9.30 0.33
CA ALA A 116 -13.20 -7.98 0.41
C ALA A 116 -13.36 -7.41 -1.01
N THR A 117 -14.54 -6.89 -1.34
CA THR A 117 -14.82 -6.32 -2.68
C THR A 117 -15.34 -4.88 -2.61
N LEU A 118 -14.94 -4.05 -3.55
CA LEU A 118 -15.59 -2.77 -3.89
C LEU A 118 -16.04 -2.83 -5.36
N TYR A 119 -17.16 -2.17 -5.64
CA TYR A 119 -17.76 -2.15 -6.98
C TYR A 119 -18.40 -0.80 -7.23
N SER A 120 -18.18 -0.22 -8.42
CA SER A 120 -18.89 0.99 -8.86
C SER A 120 -19.02 1.09 -10.39
N PRO A 121 -20.05 1.78 -10.89
CA PRO A 121 -20.15 2.14 -12.31
C PRO A 121 -19.40 3.44 -12.60
N TRP A 122 -18.76 3.52 -13.76
CA TRP A 122 -18.00 4.67 -14.25
C TRP A 122 -18.44 5.08 -15.65
N VAL A 123 -18.62 6.37 -15.88
CA VAL A 123 -18.83 6.93 -17.23
C VAL A 123 -17.60 7.75 -17.60
N VAL A 124 -17.01 7.48 -18.77
CA VAL A 124 -15.91 8.29 -19.31
C VAL A 124 -16.49 9.25 -20.35
N GLU A 125 -16.14 10.53 -20.23
CA GLU A 125 -16.81 11.63 -20.98
C GLU A 125 -16.35 11.69 -22.44
N SER A 126 -15.13 11.21 -22.73
CA SER A 126 -14.54 11.17 -24.07
C SER A 126 -13.65 9.94 -24.23
N ASP A 127 -13.38 9.54 -25.48
CA ASP A 127 -12.35 8.55 -25.77
C ASP A 127 -10.98 9.10 -25.37
N GLY A 128 -10.12 8.27 -24.77
CA GLY A 128 -8.79 8.73 -24.35
C GLY A 128 -8.06 7.78 -23.43
N ASN A 129 -6.86 8.20 -22.99
CA ASN A 129 -6.10 7.49 -21.97
C ASN A 129 -6.60 7.89 -20.58
N TYR A 130 -7.03 6.91 -19.80
CA TYR A 130 -7.48 7.06 -18.42
C TYR A 130 -6.56 6.25 -17.51
N THR A 131 -6.17 6.84 -16.38
CA THR A 131 -5.50 6.14 -15.28
C THR A 131 -6.51 5.74 -14.24
N TRP A 132 -6.63 4.44 -13.98
CA TRP A 132 -7.67 3.90 -13.10
C TRP A 132 -7.14 2.79 -12.21
N GLY A 133 -7.86 2.53 -11.11
CA GLY A 133 -7.56 1.45 -10.18
C GLY A 133 -8.09 1.77 -8.79
N SER A 134 -7.36 1.38 -7.76
CA SER A 134 -7.70 1.71 -6.38
C SER A 134 -6.47 2.05 -5.55
N TYR A 135 -6.68 2.60 -4.37
CA TYR A 135 -5.62 2.84 -3.40
C TYR A 135 -6.06 2.43 -1.99
N LEU A 136 -5.06 2.12 -1.16
CA LEU A 136 -5.20 1.83 0.26
C LEU A 136 -4.46 2.92 1.05
N ASN A 137 -5.21 3.69 1.83
CA ASN A 137 -4.66 4.66 2.77
C ASN A 137 -4.77 4.11 4.21
N PRO A 138 -3.66 3.86 4.90
CA PRO A 138 -3.67 3.48 6.32
C PRO A 138 -4.20 4.62 7.22
N ASP A 139 -5.06 4.30 8.17
CA ASP A 139 -5.69 5.28 9.07
C ASP A 139 -5.13 5.20 10.53
N PHE A 140 -3.84 4.90 10.69
CA PHE A 140 -3.18 4.70 12.01
C PHE A 140 -1.84 5.43 12.15
#